data_AF-A0A6J4VUG0-F1
#
_entry.id   AF-A0A6J4VUG0-F1
#
_cell.length_a   1.000
_cell.length_b   1.000
_cell.length_c   1.000
_cell.angle_alpha   90.00
_cell.angle_beta   90.00
_cell.angle_gamma   90.00
#
_symmetry.space_group_name_H-M   'P 1'
#
loop_
_entity.id
_entity.type
_entity.pdbx_description
1 polymer ?
#
loop_
_entity_poly.entity_id
_entity_poly.type
_entity_poly.pdbx_seq_one_letter_code
_entity_poly.pdbx_strand_id
1 'polypeptide(L)'
;MSSPVPLTGLTATDLPSELSALRRLGEAGFRLAPLRVLPAAAEETFYRLNNLPAQLSALFRGVDLSNPDEDDIEELAPEAQRLIRAHFLLDEFVDLFYAGLSGLPAQLRLRRPNTVPEVHSGRVVTRGRPALLALKDTWADDWSFDALLARTTSFGSIALAAQPVLIAPPAQGDVGDAEAGRASSLLQRRVRLLGDPELGLTGVRFL
;
A
#
# COMPACT_ATOMS: atom_id res chain seq x y z
N MET A 1 18.78 -12.08 -13.55
CA MET A 1 17.64 -11.15 -13.67
C MET A 1 16.67 -11.49 -12.54
N SER A 2 16.31 -10.54 -11.68
CA SER A 2 15.30 -10.81 -10.64
C SER A 2 13.94 -10.99 -11.29
N SER A 3 13.25 -12.09 -10.99
CA SER A 3 11.90 -12.37 -11.50
C SER A 3 10.88 -11.38 -10.91
N PRO A 4 9.83 -11.00 -11.66
CA PRO A 4 8.75 -10.16 -11.15
C PRO A 4 8.03 -10.83 -9.97
N VAL A 5 7.66 -10.02 -8.97
CA VAL A 5 7.04 -10.50 -7.74
C VAL A 5 5.51 -10.53 -7.91
N PRO A 6 4.84 -11.68 -7.74
CA PRO A 6 3.41 -11.79 -7.95
C PRO A 6 2.59 -11.21 -6.79
N LEU A 7 1.30 -10.99 -7.05
CA LEU A 7 0.31 -10.79 -5.98
C LEU A 7 0.16 -12.08 -5.16
N THR A 8 0.00 -11.92 -3.84
CA THR A 8 -0.08 -13.02 -2.88
C THR A 8 -1.33 -12.91 -2.01
N GLY A 9 -1.66 -13.97 -1.27
CA GLY A 9 -2.60 -13.89 -0.15
C GLY A 9 -1.93 -13.32 1.10
N LEU A 10 -2.54 -13.53 2.27
CA LEU A 10 -1.95 -13.16 3.57
C LEU A 10 -0.97 -14.24 4.06
N THR A 11 -0.05 -14.70 3.21
CA THR A 11 0.85 -15.81 3.52
C THR A 11 2.30 -15.37 3.76
N ALA A 12 2.63 -14.10 3.52
CA ALA A 12 3.96 -13.57 3.81
C ALA A 12 4.28 -13.58 5.31
N THR A 13 5.55 -13.75 5.64
CA THR A 13 6.05 -13.84 7.02
C THR A 13 6.24 -12.48 7.68
N ASP A 14 6.57 -11.44 6.93
CA ASP A 14 6.82 -10.09 7.42
C ASP A 14 5.70 -9.13 6.97
N LEU A 15 4.52 -9.34 7.53
CA LEU A 15 3.32 -8.56 7.22
C LEU A 15 3.19 -7.39 8.20
N PRO A 16 2.88 -6.16 7.71
CA PRO A 16 2.49 -5.05 8.57
C PRO A 16 1.36 -5.43 9.53
N SER A 17 1.30 -4.75 10.67
CA SER A 17 0.38 -5.07 11.78
C SER A 17 -1.07 -5.32 11.34
N GLU A 18 -1.63 -4.49 10.45
CA GLU A 18 -2.98 -4.70 9.92
C GLU A 18 -3.11 -6.02 9.16
N LEU A 19 -2.18 -6.33 8.25
CA LEU A 19 -2.23 -7.55 7.44
C LEU A 19 -2.00 -8.80 8.30
N SER A 20 -1.10 -8.70 9.28
CA SER A 20 -0.89 -9.72 10.30
C SER A 20 -2.16 -9.97 11.13
N ALA A 21 -2.90 -8.90 11.49
CA ALA A 21 -4.17 -9.04 12.19
C ALA A 21 -5.25 -9.68 11.30
N LEU A 22 -5.40 -9.26 10.05
CA LEU A 22 -6.33 -9.88 9.10
C LEU A 22 -6.06 -11.38 8.94
N ARG A 23 -4.78 -11.78 8.84
CA ARG A 23 -4.39 -13.19 8.78
C ARG A 23 -4.89 -13.95 10.01
N ARG A 24 -4.58 -13.46 11.21
CA ARG A 24 -5.00 -14.07 12.48
C ARG A 24 -6.52 -14.17 12.61
N LEU A 25 -7.26 -13.15 12.16
CA LEU A 25 -8.72 -13.18 12.13
C LEU A 25 -9.23 -14.26 11.18
N GLY A 26 -8.67 -14.37 9.98
CA GLY A 26 -9.03 -15.43 9.03
C GLY A 26 -8.76 -16.84 9.58
N GLU A 27 -7.60 -17.06 10.20
CA GLU A 27 -7.24 -18.32 10.86
C GLU A 27 -8.20 -18.66 12.02
N ALA A 28 -8.75 -17.65 12.69
CA ALA A 28 -9.76 -17.82 13.74
C ALA A 28 -11.20 -17.93 13.21
N GLY A 29 -11.39 -18.04 11.90
CA GLY A 29 -12.70 -18.28 11.28
C GLY A 29 -13.50 -17.01 10.96
N PHE A 30 -12.91 -15.81 11.07
CA PHE A 30 -13.56 -14.62 10.53
C PHE A 30 -13.60 -14.70 9.00
N ARG A 31 -14.72 -14.31 8.41
CA ARG A 31 -14.87 -14.26 6.96
C ARG A 31 -14.04 -13.12 6.39
N LEU A 32 -12.99 -13.45 5.65
CA LEU A 32 -12.20 -12.47 4.91
C LEU A 32 -12.78 -12.30 3.51
N ALA A 33 -12.82 -11.05 3.05
CA ALA A 33 -13.11 -10.74 1.66
C ALA A 33 -12.01 -11.31 0.74
N PRO A 34 -12.31 -11.58 -0.54
CA PRO A 34 -11.29 -11.97 -1.51
C PRO A 34 -10.31 -10.81 -1.67
N LEU A 35 -9.10 -10.95 -1.11
CA LEU A 35 -8.07 -9.92 -1.11
C LEU A 35 -6.76 -10.46 -1.68
N ARG A 36 -5.91 -9.52 -2.11
CA ARG A 36 -4.53 -9.76 -2.54
C ARG A 36 -3.61 -8.73 -1.92
N VAL A 37 -2.38 -9.13 -1.69
CA VAL A 37 -1.29 -8.27 -1.25
C VAL A 37 -0.23 -8.25 -2.33
N LEU A 38 0.12 -7.06 -2.81
CA LEU A 38 1.35 -6.86 -3.53
C LEU A 38 2.49 -6.68 -2.51
N PRO A 39 3.49 -7.57 -2.46
CA PRO A 39 4.58 -7.44 -1.50
C PRO A 39 5.44 -6.21 -1.75
N ALA A 40 6.07 -5.66 -0.69
CA ALA A 40 7.02 -4.54 -0.81
C ALA A 40 8.15 -4.81 -1.81
N ALA A 41 8.60 -6.07 -1.92
CA ALA A 41 9.63 -6.49 -2.87
C ALA A 41 9.27 -6.21 -4.35
N ALA A 42 7.97 -6.14 -4.69
CA ALA A 42 7.52 -5.76 -6.03
C ALA A 42 7.86 -4.30 -6.34
N GLU A 43 7.55 -3.40 -5.40
CA GLU A 43 7.87 -1.98 -5.49
C GLU A 43 9.38 -1.73 -5.46
N GLU A 44 10.11 -2.43 -4.58
CA GLU A 44 11.57 -2.36 -4.53
C GLU A 44 12.21 -2.78 -5.87
N THR A 45 11.67 -3.84 -6.49
CA THR A 45 12.12 -4.30 -7.80
C THR A 45 11.83 -3.27 -8.89
N PHE A 46 10.65 -2.65 -8.88
CA PHE A 46 10.32 -1.54 -9.77
C PHE A 46 11.31 -0.36 -9.63
N TYR A 47 11.63 0.05 -8.40
CA TYR A 47 12.58 1.13 -8.16
C TYR A 47 13.97 0.80 -8.70
N ARG A 48 14.48 -0.40 -8.39
CA ARG A 48 15.84 -0.80 -8.81
C ARG A 48 15.97 -0.93 -10.33
N LEU A 49 15.01 -1.57 -10.98
CA LEU A 49 15.06 -1.79 -12.43
C LEU A 49 15.00 -0.48 -13.22
N ASN A 50 14.32 0.53 -12.70
CA ASN A 50 14.23 1.85 -13.34
C ASN A 50 15.32 2.83 -12.91
N ASN A 51 16.33 2.38 -12.14
CA ASN A 51 17.39 3.24 -11.58
C ASN A 51 16.82 4.48 -10.84
N LEU A 52 15.67 4.31 -10.21
CA LEU A 52 15.00 5.37 -9.46
C LEU A 52 15.80 5.83 -8.23
N PRO A 53 16.49 4.96 -7.45
CA PRO A 53 17.30 5.43 -6.32
C PRO A 53 18.30 6.52 -6.72
N ALA A 54 19.02 6.34 -7.83
CA ALA A 54 20.02 7.30 -8.28
C ALA A 54 19.38 8.60 -8.80
N GLN A 55 18.27 8.50 -9.55
CA GLN A 55 17.54 9.67 -10.05
C GLN A 55 16.97 10.51 -8.92
N LEU A 56 16.34 9.86 -7.92
CA LEU A 56 15.76 10.52 -6.76
C LEU A 56 16.87 11.12 -5.88
N SER A 57 17.98 10.41 -5.66
CA SER A 57 19.13 10.97 -4.93
C SER A 57 19.75 12.18 -5.66
N ALA A 58 19.74 12.18 -6.99
CA ALA A 58 20.19 13.32 -7.78
C ALA A 58 19.22 14.51 -7.67
N LEU A 59 17.92 14.27 -7.65
CA LEU A 59 16.88 15.29 -7.50
C LEU A 59 17.02 16.04 -6.17
N PHE A 60 17.31 15.34 -5.07
CA PHE A 60 17.42 15.95 -3.73
C PHE A 60 18.85 16.29 -3.29
N ARG A 61 19.83 16.31 -4.20
CA ARG A 61 21.26 16.45 -3.85
C ARG A 61 21.59 17.73 -3.05
N GLY A 62 20.82 18.80 -3.25
CA GLY A 62 21.03 20.10 -2.59
C GLY A 62 20.30 20.27 -1.26
N VAL A 63 19.44 19.34 -0.87
CA VAL A 63 18.58 19.46 0.31
C VAL A 63 19.25 18.80 1.51
N ASP A 64 19.34 19.53 2.64
CA ASP A 64 19.72 18.92 3.91
C ASP A 64 18.55 18.08 4.46
N LEU A 65 18.53 16.79 4.14
CA LEU A 65 17.45 15.89 4.53
C LEU A 65 17.33 15.67 6.05
N SER A 66 18.34 16.05 6.84
CA SER A 66 18.30 15.97 8.30
C SER A 66 17.55 17.13 8.93
N ASN A 67 17.45 18.25 8.21
CA ASN A 67 16.69 19.44 8.58
C ASN A 67 16.28 20.20 7.30
N PRO A 68 15.35 19.63 6.50
CA PRO A 68 15.02 20.20 5.21
C PRO A 68 14.19 21.47 5.38
N ASP A 69 14.37 22.43 4.49
CA ASP A 69 13.40 23.50 4.31
C ASP A 69 12.11 22.89 3.74
N GLU A 70 10.95 23.29 4.27
CA GLU A 70 9.65 22.79 3.79
C GLU A 70 9.42 23.23 2.34
N ASP A 71 9.85 24.45 1.98
CA ASP A 71 9.72 25.00 0.63
C ASP A 71 10.50 24.15 -0.41
N ASP A 72 11.71 23.69 -0.06
CA ASP A 72 12.52 22.81 -0.93
C ASP A 72 11.80 21.47 -1.20
N ILE A 73 11.17 20.89 -0.18
CA ILE A 73 10.44 19.63 -0.32
C ILE A 73 9.17 19.82 -1.15
N GLU A 74 8.44 20.92 -0.93
CA GLU A 74 7.23 21.25 -1.68
C GLU A 74 7.53 21.44 -3.18
N GLU A 75 8.65 22.11 -3.51
CA GLU A 75 9.09 22.31 -4.90
C GLU A 75 9.48 20.99 -5.59
N LEU A 76 10.20 20.10 -4.88
CA LEU A 76 10.76 18.88 -5.47
C LEU A 76 9.78 17.70 -5.49
N ALA A 77 8.79 17.66 -4.60
CA ALA A 77 7.83 16.56 -4.50
C ALA A 77 7.12 16.26 -5.84
N PRO A 78 6.56 17.24 -6.58
CA PRO A 78 5.91 16.99 -7.87
C PRO A 78 6.83 16.29 -8.88
N GLU A 79 8.11 16.67 -8.92
CA GLU A 79 9.09 16.08 -9.82
C GLU A 79 9.45 14.65 -9.42
N ALA A 80 9.58 14.38 -8.12
CA ALA A 80 9.76 13.02 -7.61
C ALA A 80 8.58 12.11 -8.00
N GLN A 81 7.35 12.59 -7.82
CA GLN A 81 6.17 11.83 -8.23
C GLN A 81 6.12 11.63 -9.75
N ARG A 82 6.54 12.63 -10.54
CA ARG A 82 6.62 12.54 -12.01
C ARG A 82 7.59 11.44 -12.43
N LEU A 83 8.75 11.32 -11.79
CA LEU A 83 9.70 10.23 -12.04
C LEU A 83 9.05 8.85 -11.83
N ILE A 84 8.30 8.67 -10.75
CA ILE A 84 7.60 7.40 -10.47
C ILE A 84 6.56 7.10 -11.55
N ARG A 85 5.77 8.10 -11.93
CA ARG A 85 4.70 7.95 -12.94
C ARG A 85 5.23 7.77 -14.36
N ALA A 86 6.42 8.28 -14.68
CA ALA A 86 7.00 8.19 -16.03
C ALA A 86 7.58 6.82 -16.36
N HIS A 87 8.08 6.09 -15.35
CA HIS A 87 8.77 4.82 -15.59
C HIS A 87 7.84 3.64 -15.87
N PHE A 88 8.31 2.71 -16.69
CA PHE A 88 7.53 1.57 -17.16
C PHE A 88 7.53 0.42 -16.16
N LEU A 89 6.44 -0.35 -16.17
CA LEU A 89 6.38 -1.66 -15.55
C LEU A 89 6.80 -2.69 -16.59
N LEU A 90 7.52 -3.73 -16.16
CA LEU A 90 7.82 -4.85 -17.05
C LEU A 90 6.53 -5.56 -17.48
N ASP A 91 6.48 -6.03 -18.71
CA ASP A 91 5.32 -6.75 -19.25
C ASP A 91 5.00 -7.99 -18.40
N GLU A 92 6.03 -8.73 -17.96
CA GLU A 92 5.84 -9.90 -17.10
C GLU A 92 5.26 -9.53 -15.72
N PHE A 93 5.58 -8.34 -15.21
CA PHE A 93 4.95 -7.84 -13.99
C PHE A 93 3.48 -7.50 -14.23
N VAL A 94 3.16 -6.87 -15.36
CA VAL A 94 1.78 -6.54 -15.74
C VAL A 94 0.92 -7.79 -15.88
N ASP A 95 1.44 -8.82 -16.54
CA ASP A 95 0.75 -10.11 -16.70
C ASP A 95 0.49 -10.80 -15.37
N LEU A 96 1.50 -10.89 -14.50
CA LEU A 96 1.34 -11.46 -13.16
C LEU A 96 0.38 -10.64 -12.29
N PHE A 97 0.40 -9.31 -12.41
CA PHE A 97 -0.52 -8.44 -11.71
C PHE A 97 -1.96 -8.76 -12.13
N TYR A 98 -2.26 -8.80 -13.44
CA TYR A 98 -3.59 -9.13 -13.93
C TYR A 98 -4.03 -10.55 -13.57
N ALA A 99 -3.13 -11.53 -13.66
CA ALA A 99 -3.41 -12.90 -13.23
C ALA A 99 -3.79 -12.93 -11.74
N GLY A 100 -3.08 -12.17 -10.90
CA GLY A 100 -3.35 -12.09 -9.47
C GLY A 100 -4.67 -11.41 -9.11
N LEU A 101 -5.18 -10.51 -9.98
CA LEU A 101 -6.52 -9.89 -9.83
C LEU A 101 -7.66 -10.83 -10.24
N SER A 102 -7.35 -11.99 -10.82
CA SER A 102 -8.36 -13.00 -11.13
C SER A 102 -9.04 -13.51 -9.85
N GLY A 103 -10.36 -13.67 -9.91
CA GLY A 103 -11.19 -14.05 -8.75
C GLY A 103 -11.55 -12.91 -7.79
N LEU A 104 -11.04 -11.69 -8.00
CA LEU A 104 -11.50 -10.49 -7.29
C LEU A 104 -12.75 -9.88 -7.97
N PRO A 105 -13.58 -9.08 -7.27
CA PRO A 105 -14.70 -8.39 -7.88
C PRO A 105 -14.28 -7.31 -8.89
N ALA A 106 -15.26 -6.75 -9.60
CA ALA A 106 -15.03 -5.73 -10.62
C ALA A 106 -14.48 -4.41 -10.05
N GLN A 107 -14.95 -3.98 -8.88
CA GLN A 107 -14.41 -2.81 -8.18
C GLN A 107 -13.43 -3.25 -7.10
N LEU A 108 -12.29 -2.56 -7.04
CA LEU A 108 -11.19 -2.82 -6.13
C LEU A 108 -10.79 -1.53 -5.43
N ARG A 109 -10.37 -1.63 -4.17
CA ARG A 109 -9.65 -0.60 -3.44
C ARG A 109 -8.19 -0.98 -3.33
N LEU A 110 -7.30 -0.11 -3.79
CA LEU A 110 -5.85 -0.22 -3.62
C LEU A 110 -5.39 0.79 -2.57
N ARG A 111 -4.68 0.32 -1.55
CA ARG A 111 -4.15 1.17 -0.47
C ARG A 111 -2.92 0.58 0.20
N ARG A 112 -2.14 1.43 0.86
CA ARG A 112 -1.15 0.98 1.85
C ARG A 112 -1.88 0.39 3.07
N PRO A 113 -1.35 -0.65 3.73
CA PRO A 113 -1.87 -1.09 5.02
C PRO A 113 -1.52 -0.09 6.13
N ASN A 114 -2.21 -0.18 7.26
CA ASN A 114 -2.08 0.71 8.42
C ASN A 114 -2.36 2.20 8.12
N THR A 115 -2.98 2.55 6.99
CA THR A 115 -3.32 3.95 6.71
C THR A 115 -4.55 4.41 7.46
N VAL A 116 -4.48 5.65 7.96
CA VAL A 116 -5.62 6.34 8.55
C VAL A 116 -6.50 6.86 7.41
N PRO A 117 -7.82 6.60 7.38
CA PRO A 117 -8.66 6.85 6.20
C PRO A 117 -8.96 8.31 5.94
N GLU A 118 -8.95 9.15 6.99
CA GLU A 118 -9.14 10.60 6.83
C GLU A 118 -8.03 11.21 5.97
N VAL A 119 -6.87 10.55 5.92
CA VAL A 119 -5.67 11.04 5.23
C VAL A 119 -5.38 10.20 3.98
N HIS A 120 -5.44 8.86 4.04
CA HIS A 120 -5.13 7.97 2.91
C HIS A 120 -6.02 6.70 2.90
N SER A 121 -7.28 6.83 2.47
CA SER A 121 -8.21 5.69 2.34
C SER A 121 -7.94 4.77 1.13
N GLY A 122 -7.05 5.19 0.23
CA GLY A 122 -6.75 4.50 -1.03
C GLY A 122 -7.73 4.81 -2.15
N ARG A 123 -7.50 4.20 -3.32
CA ARG A 123 -8.27 4.47 -4.55
C ARG A 123 -9.23 3.34 -4.86
N VAL A 124 -10.50 3.67 -5.10
CA VAL A 124 -11.49 2.73 -5.64
C VAL A 124 -11.49 2.81 -7.16
N VAL A 125 -11.21 1.69 -7.82
CA VAL A 125 -11.06 1.61 -9.28
C VAL A 125 -11.60 0.30 -9.82
N THR A 126 -11.92 0.28 -11.11
CA THR A 126 -12.27 -0.94 -11.82
C THR A 126 -11.03 -1.83 -12.03
N ARG A 127 -11.20 -3.14 -11.91
CA ARG A 127 -10.17 -4.14 -12.21
C ARG A 127 -9.64 -3.99 -13.64
N GLY A 128 -8.36 -4.31 -13.83
CA GLY A 128 -7.67 -4.20 -15.12
C GLY A 128 -6.75 -2.98 -15.16
N ARG A 129 -6.66 -2.32 -16.31
CA ARG A 129 -5.77 -1.15 -16.49
C ARG A 129 -5.96 -0.05 -15.42
N PRO A 130 -7.18 0.32 -14.98
CA PRO A 130 -7.33 1.32 -13.93
C PRO A 130 -6.70 0.91 -12.59
N ALA A 131 -6.71 -0.39 -12.24
CA ALA A 131 -6.01 -0.89 -11.06
C ALA A 131 -4.48 -0.78 -11.17
N LEU A 132 -3.91 -0.99 -12.37
CA LEU A 132 -2.48 -0.81 -12.62
C LEU A 132 -2.07 0.67 -12.50
N LEU A 133 -2.89 1.59 -13.00
CA LEU A 133 -2.65 3.03 -12.86
C LEU A 133 -2.75 3.46 -11.39
N ALA A 134 -3.77 2.98 -10.68
CA ALA A 134 -3.92 3.24 -9.25
C ALA A 134 -2.75 2.70 -8.42
N LEU A 135 -2.13 1.59 -8.83
CA LEU A 135 -0.91 1.09 -8.20
C LEU A 135 0.25 2.09 -8.36
N LYS A 136 0.48 2.58 -9.58
CA LYS A 136 1.52 3.60 -9.82
C LYS A 136 1.26 4.87 -9.05
N ASP A 137 0.00 5.31 -8.98
CA ASP A 137 -0.35 6.48 -8.19
C ASP A 137 -0.14 6.25 -6.69
N THR A 138 -0.41 5.04 -6.19
CA THR A 138 -0.14 4.68 -4.78
C THR A 138 1.36 4.76 -4.48
N TRP A 139 2.23 4.32 -5.39
CA TRP A 139 3.67 4.48 -5.22
C TRP A 139 4.12 5.94 -5.34
N ALA A 140 3.49 6.72 -6.21
CA ALA A 140 3.80 8.13 -6.35
C ALA A 140 3.35 8.96 -5.13
N ASP A 141 2.27 8.58 -4.44
CA ASP A 141 1.82 9.27 -3.22
C ASP A 141 2.84 9.21 -2.08
N ASP A 142 3.65 8.16 -2.02
CA ASP A 142 4.74 8.06 -1.04
C ASP A 142 5.79 9.17 -1.25
N TRP A 143 5.79 9.81 -2.43
CA TRP A 143 6.62 10.96 -2.80
C TRP A 143 5.85 12.28 -2.80
N SER A 144 4.66 12.33 -2.19
CA SER A 144 3.99 13.60 -1.89
C SER A 144 4.79 14.43 -0.87
N PHE A 145 4.51 15.73 -0.80
CA PHE A 145 5.08 16.65 0.19
C PHE A 145 4.94 16.09 1.61
N ASP A 146 3.70 15.77 2.03
CA ASP A 146 3.41 15.25 3.37
C ASP A 146 4.20 13.96 3.67
N ALA A 147 4.28 13.05 2.69
CA ALA A 147 4.98 11.78 2.86
C ALA A 147 6.51 11.95 2.92
N LEU A 148 7.06 12.93 2.18
CA LEU A 148 8.48 13.28 2.23
C LEU A 148 8.83 13.94 3.56
N LEU A 149 8.03 14.92 3.99
CA LEU A 149 8.22 15.63 5.26
C LEU A 149 8.12 14.67 6.46
N ALA A 150 7.16 13.75 6.45
CA ALA A 150 7.06 12.72 7.49
C ALA A 150 8.30 11.82 7.56
N ARG A 151 8.89 11.46 6.41
CA ARG A 151 10.10 10.63 6.32
C ARG A 151 11.34 11.38 6.80
N THR A 152 11.54 12.62 6.36
CA THR A 152 12.68 13.43 6.80
C THR A 152 12.59 13.74 8.30
N THR A 153 11.41 14.07 8.82
CA THR A 153 11.21 14.29 10.25
C THR A 153 11.48 13.03 11.09
N SER A 154 11.08 11.86 10.59
CA SER A 154 11.21 10.61 11.36
C SER A 154 12.61 9.97 11.27
N PHE A 155 13.28 10.12 10.12
CA PHE A 155 14.50 9.35 9.80
C PHE A 155 15.66 10.18 9.25
N GLY A 156 15.47 11.48 9.01
CA GLY A 156 16.47 12.34 8.36
C GLY A 156 16.84 11.88 6.95
N SER A 157 15.93 11.20 6.24
CA SER A 157 16.22 10.54 4.97
C SER A 157 14.98 10.39 4.10
N ILE A 158 15.19 10.38 2.78
CA ILE A 158 14.20 10.02 1.74
C ILE A 158 14.48 8.65 1.12
N ALA A 159 15.28 7.81 1.80
CA ALA A 159 15.59 6.47 1.33
C ALA A 159 14.31 5.69 0.94
N LEU A 160 14.47 4.74 0.01
CA LEU A 160 13.36 3.93 -0.44
C LEU A 160 12.75 3.17 0.74
N ALA A 161 11.46 3.42 0.97
CA ALA A 161 10.67 2.74 1.96
C ALA A 161 9.54 1.97 1.23
N ALA A 162 9.93 0.96 0.45
CA ALA A 162 8.98 0.14 -0.28
C ALA A 162 8.01 -0.52 0.71
N GLN A 163 6.72 -0.48 0.40
CA GLN A 163 5.67 -0.99 1.28
C GLN A 163 4.74 -1.93 0.53
N PRO A 164 4.08 -2.87 1.21
CA PRO A 164 3.06 -3.65 0.56
C PRO A 164 1.85 -2.79 0.16
N VAL A 165 1.09 -3.25 -0.83
CA VAL A 165 -0.19 -2.67 -1.24
C VAL A 165 -1.28 -3.73 -1.04
N LEU A 166 -2.32 -3.38 -0.29
CA LEU A 166 -3.51 -4.20 -0.14
C LEU A 166 -4.49 -3.89 -1.28
N ILE A 167 -4.96 -4.95 -1.93
CA ILE A 167 -5.95 -4.93 -2.99
C ILE A 167 -7.14 -5.75 -2.51
N ALA A 168 -8.26 -5.10 -2.26
CA ALA A 168 -9.46 -5.74 -1.72
C ALA A 168 -10.71 -5.12 -2.35
N PRO A 169 -11.92 -5.70 -2.16
CA PRO A 169 -13.15 -5.02 -2.48
C PRO A 169 -13.25 -3.70 -1.69
N PRO A 170 -13.90 -2.66 -2.22
CA PRO A 170 -14.11 -1.44 -1.46
C PRO A 170 -14.96 -1.75 -0.21
N ALA A 171 -14.41 -1.45 0.97
CA ALA A 171 -15.19 -1.55 2.21
C ALA A 171 -16.39 -0.61 2.15
N GLN A 172 -17.56 -1.10 2.56
CA GLN A 172 -18.79 -0.32 2.64
C GLN A 172 -18.94 0.41 3.99
N GLY A 173 -18.23 -0.05 5.03
CA GLY A 173 -18.24 0.60 6.33
C GLY A 173 -17.53 -0.18 7.43
N ASP A 174 -17.76 0.26 8.66
CA ASP A 174 -17.36 -0.46 9.87
C ASP A 174 -18.25 -1.70 10.04
N VAL A 175 -17.62 -2.80 10.44
CA VAL A 175 -18.30 -4.06 10.76
C VAL A 175 -18.82 -4.02 12.20
N GLY A 176 -19.94 -4.68 12.47
CA GLY A 176 -20.72 -4.49 13.70
C GLY A 176 -19.96 -4.72 15.01
N ASP A 177 -20.40 -4.04 16.07
CA ASP A 177 -19.72 -3.99 17.38
C ASP A 177 -19.45 -5.37 17.99
N ALA A 178 -20.34 -6.34 17.79
CA ALA A 178 -20.15 -7.70 18.28
C ALA A 178 -18.95 -8.40 17.63
N GLU A 179 -18.74 -8.21 16.33
CA GLU A 179 -17.58 -8.74 15.61
C GLU A 179 -16.30 -7.99 15.99
N ALA A 180 -16.37 -6.67 16.11
CA ALA A 180 -15.26 -5.85 16.57
C ALA A 180 -14.82 -6.22 18.00
N GLY A 181 -15.75 -6.54 18.90
CA GLY A 181 -15.47 -7.01 20.26
C GLY A 181 -14.79 -8.38 20.30
N ARG A 182 -15.27 -9.33 19.50
CA ARG A 182 -14.62 -10.66 19.34
C ARG A 182 -13.20 -10.51 18.78
N ALA A 183 -13.04 -9.71 17.73
CA ALA A 183 -11.73 -9.44 17.13
C ALA A 183 -10.79 -8.75 18.12
N SER A 184 -11.28 -7.78 18.89
CA SER A 184 -10.47 -7.07 19.89
C SER A 184 -9.97 -8.00 20.98
N SER A 185 -10.81 -8.94 21.43
CA SER A 185 -10.45 -9.94 22.42
C SER A 185 -9.38 -10.90 21.90
N LEU A 186 -9.55 -11.38 20.66
CA LEU A 186 -8.60 -12.28 19.99
C LEU A 186 -7.24 -11.62 19.72
N LEU A 187 -7.27 -10.35 19.28
CA LEU A 187 -6.06 -9.59 18.97
C LEU A 187 -5.41 -8.96 20.22
N GLN A 188 -6.08 -9.06 21.38
CA GLN A 188 -5.68 -8.43 22.66
C GLN A 188 -5.42 -6.92 22.51
N ARG A 189 -6.16 -6.28 21.62
CA ARG A 189 -6.05 -4.85 21.32
C ARG A 189 -7.38 -4.37 20.77
N ARG A 190 -7.79 -3.16 21.16
CA ARG A 190 -9.03 -2.58 20.65
C ARG A 190 -8.90 -2.34 19.14
N VAL A 191 -9.87 -2.82 18.37
CA VAL A 191 -9.88 -2.66 16.91
C VAL A 191 -11.22 -2.16 16.39
N ARG A 192 -11.18 -1.48 15.24
CA ARG A 192 -12.31 -1.39 14.32
C ARG A 192 -12.07 -2.30 13.13
N LEU A 193 -13.13 -2.93 12.67
CA LEU A 193 -13.11 -3.83 11.53
C LEU A 193 -13.72 -3.13 10.33
N LEU A 194 -13.06 -3.22 9.18
CA LEU A 194 -13.59 -2.72 7.91
C LEU A 194 -13.98 -3.90 7.06
N GLY A 195 -15.11 -3.77 6.38
CA GLY A 195 -15.60 -4.87 5.58
C GLY A 195 -16.70 -4.49 4.62
N ASP A 196 -17.11 -5.51 3.91
CA ASP A 196 -18.32 -5.55 3.13
C ASP A 196 -19.21 -6.66 3.75
N PRO A 197 -20.49 -6.40 4.05
CA PRO A 197 -21.35 -7.38 4.71
C PRO A 197 -21.48 -8.71 3.94
N GLU A 198 -21.40 -8.65 2.61
CA GLU A 198 -21.57 -9.81 1.75
C GLU A 198 -20.25 -10.53 1.47
N LEU A 199 -19.13 -9.80 1.42
CA LEU A 199 -17.83 -10.35 1.04
C LEU A 199 -16.93 -10.66 2.24
N GLY A 200 -17.04 -9.93 3.35
CA GLY A 200 -16.26 -10.12 4.58
C GLY A 200 -15.28 -8.97 4.87
N LEU A 201 -14.31 -9.25 5.74
CA LEU A 201 -13.34 -8.27 6.21
C LEU A 201 -12.34 -7.86 5.12
N THR A 202 -12.08 -6.56 5.02
CA THR A 202 -11.14 -5.93 4.08
C THR A 202 -10.07 -5.10 4.79
N GLY A 203 -10.17 -4.91 6.11
CA GLY A 203 -9.22 -4.14 6.90
C GLY A 203 -9.43 -4.26 8.40
N VAL A 204 -8.39 -3.91 9.15
CA VAL A 204 -8.38 -3.83 10.62
C VAL A 204 -7.68 -2.54 11.02
N ARG A 205 -8.32 -1.75 11.88
CA ARG A 205 -7.73 -0.54 12.46
C ARG A 205 -7.51 -0.75 13.95
N PHE A 206 -6.32 -0.38 14.42
CA PHE A 206 -6.03 -0.35 15.84
C PHE A 206 -6.46 1.00 16.42
N LEU A 207 -7.12 0.95 17.58
CA LEU A 207 -7.50 2.13 18.37
C LEU A 207 -6.49 2.39 19.49
#